data_AF-A0A2V7EBC8-F1
#
_entry.id   AF-A0A2V7EBC8-F1
#
_cell.length_a   1.000
_cell.length_b   1.000
_cell.length_c   1.000
_cell.angle_alpha   90.00
_cell.angle_beta   90.00
_cell.angle_gamma   90.00
#
_symmetry.space_group_name_H-M   'P 1'
#
loop_
_entity.id
_entity.type
_entity.pdbx_description
1 polymer ?
#
loop_
_entity_poly.entity_id
_entity_poly.type
_entity_poly.pdbx_seq_one_letter_code
_entity_poly.pdbx_strand_id
1 'polypeptide(L)'
;MPRVTRVLLALTILVSAVEWAHAQALPIFDAHIHYSQSDWDALTPERALSVLARANVFRALVSSTPDDGTLKLYDRAPRGIVPFLRPYRTRGDMGTWQHDPAVAAYVEERIKRGIYRGIGEFHLSAGDVEAIVVKRFAKLAEDRNIFWQAHVDEVTVEKLLTLYPRVRILWAHAFPNLWVELAIRTDVAPNGTLDPDWRAVFVKYPDRFMVGTDTWVTSRWETLRETMQAIQDWLAQLPRDVAEQIAHKNGERLFPPP
;
A
#
# COMPACT_ATOMS: atom_id res chain seq x y z
N MET A 1 -1.77 -35.85 77.53
CA MET A 1 -1.29 -34.95 76.47
C MET A 1 -1.79 -35.46 75.12
N PRO A 2 -2.82 -34.84 74.50
CA PRO A 2 -3.30 -35.26 73.18
C PRO A 2 -2.48 -34.58 72.09
N ARG A 3 -2.10 -35.33 71.04
CA ARG A 3 -1.43 -34.81 69.84
C ARG A 3 -2.50 -34.27 68.87
N VAL A 4 -2.42 -32.98 68.57
CA VAL A 4 -3.25 -32.31 67.56
C VAL A 4 -2.61 -32.52 66.19
N THR A 5 -3.29 -33.27 65.32
CA THR A 5 -2.89 -33.43 63.91
C THR A 5 -3.45 -32.24 63.12
N ARG A 6 -2.58 -31.32 62.70
CA ARG A 6 -2.95 -30.25 61.75
C ARG A 6 -3.00 -30.83 60.34
N VAL A 7 -4.20 -30.89 59.76
CA VAL A 7 -4.39 -31.12 58.32
C VAL A 7 -4.31 -29.76 57.62
N LEU A 8 -3.26 -29.53 56.83
CA LEU A 8 -3.20 -28.39 55.92
C LEU A 8 -3.94 -28.77 54.62
N LEU A 9 -5.03 -28.07 54.33
CA LEU A 9 -5.73 -28.16 53.05
C LEU A 9 -5.08 -27.15 52.08
N ALA A 10 -4.34 -27.64 51.09
CA ALA A 10 -3.77 -26.81 50.04
C ALA A 10 -4.85 -26.54 48.97
N LEU A 11 -5.36 -25.32 48.93
CA LEU A 11 -6.27 -24.84 47.89
C LEU A 11 -5.45 -24.50 46.64
N THR A 12 -5.51 -25.34 45.61
CA THR A 12 -4.88 -25.08 44.32
C THR A 12 -5.82 -24.22 43.48
N ILE A 13 -5.50 -22.94 43.31
CA ILE A 13 -6.21 -22.04 42.41
C ILE A 13 -5.76 -22.39 40.99
N LEU A 14 -6.63 -23.04 40.20
CA LEU A 14 -6.46 -23.13 38.75
C LEU A 14 -6.70 -21.73 38.16
N VAL A 15 -5.62 -21.02 37.84
CA VAL A 15 -5.69 -19.87 36.95
C VAL A 15 -5.81 -20.44 35.54
N SER A 16 -7.00 -20.37 34.97
CA SER A 16 -7.21 -20.61 33.54
C SER A 16 -6.48 -19.51 32.77
N ALA A 17 -5.27 -19.80 32.30
CA ALA A 17 -4.60 -18.97 31.31
C ALA A 17 -5.44 -19.03 30.04
N VAL A 18 -6.22 -17.98 29.79
CA VAL A 18 -6.74 -17.72 28.45
C VAL A 18 -5.51 -17.32 27.63
N GLU A 19 -4.85 -18.31 27.03
CA GLU A 19 -3.93 -18.05 25.94
C GLU A 19 -4.76 -17.40 24.84
N TRP A 20 -4.67 -16.07 24.74
CA TRP A 20 -5.02 -15.38 23.52
C TRP A 20 -4.10 -15.97 22.46
N ALA A 21 -4.62 -16.95 21.71
CA ALA A 21 -3.96 -17.41 20.51
C ALA A 21 -3.81 -16.15 19.64
N HIS A 22 -2.61 -15.57 19.62
CA HIS A 22 -2.28 -14.53 18.68
C HIS A 22 -2.57 -15.12 17.30
N ALA A 23 -3.64 -14.64 16.67
CA ALA A 23 -3.99 -15.07 15.33
C ALA A 23 -2.73 -14.92 14.47
N GLN A 24 -2.38 -15.99 13.75
CA GLN A 24 -1.16 -15.99 12.94
C GLN A 24 -1.17 -14.77 12.01
N ALA A 25 -0.08 -13.99 12.06
CA ALA A 25 0.11 -12.80 11.25
C ALA A 25 -0.13 -13.13 9.77
N LEU A 26 -0.86 -12.24 9.08
CA LEU A 26 -1.22 -12.41 7.69
C LEU A 26 -0.03 -12.05 6.79
N PRO A 27 0.24 -12.78 5.69
CA PRO A 27 1.16 -12.28 4.67
C PRO A 27 0.63 -10.95 4.13
N ILE A 28 1.52 -10.00 3.86
CA ILE A 28 1.15 -8.66 3.40
C ILE A 28 1.53 -8.45 1.94
N PHE A 29 0.55 -8.00 1.16
CA PHE A 29 0.77 -7.28 -0.09
C PHE A 29 0.79 -5.77 0.23
N ASP A 30 1.95 -5.13 0.15
CA ASP A 30 2.04 -3.67 0.36
C ASP A 30 1.66 -2.94 -0.93
N ALA A 31 0.55 -2.22 -0.90
CA ALA A 31 0.02 -1.55 -2.08
C ALA A 31 0.63 -0.16 -2.35
N HIS A 32 1.60 0.31 -1.55
CA HIS A 32 2.21 1.62 -1.75
C HIS A 32 3.63 1.70 -1.18
N ILE A 33 4.64 1.57 -2.04
CA ILE A 33 6.06 1.80 -1.70
C ILE A 33 6.69 2.80 -2.66
N HIS A 34 7.47 3.72 -2.11
CA HIS A 34 8.43 4.51 -2.88
C HIS A 34 9.87 4.09 -2.59
N TYR A 35 10.64 3.87 -3.64
CA TYR A 35 12.08 3.63 -3.54
C TYR A 35 12.82 4.56 -4.50
N SER A 36 12.80 5.84 -4.19
CA SER A 36 13.32 6.96 -5.00
C SER A 36 14.82 7.15 -4.81
N GLN A 37 15.41 8.13 -5.50
CA GLN A 37 16.86 8.33 -5.51
C GLN A 37 17.50 8.43 -4.12
N SER A 38 16.90 9.24 -3.25
CA SER A 38 17.33 9.37 -1.86
C SER A 38 17.38 8.03 -1.12
N ASP A 39 16.48 7.10 -1.48
CA ASP A 39 16.35 5.82 -0.80
C ASP A 39 17.44 4.87 -1.25
N TRP A 40 17.70 4.72 -2.56
CA TRP A 40 18.76 3.80 -3.00
C TRP A 40 20.17 4.32 -2.72
N ASP A 41 20.34 5.63 -2.54
CA ASP A 41 21.61 6.22 -2.11
C ASP A 41 21.92 5.86 -0.65
N ALA A 42 20.90 5.64 0.18
CA ALA A 42 21.03 5.32 1.61
C ALA A 42 20.84 3.81 1.95
N LEU A 43 20.01 3.12 1.17
CA LEU A 43 19.53 1.76 1.43
C LEU A 43 19.70 0.94 0.16
N THR A 44 20.62 -0.02 0.11
CA THR A 44 20.82 -0.82 -1.12
C THR A 44 19.56 -1.61 -1.51
N PRO A 45 19.38 -1.98 -2.80
CA PRO A 45 18.24 -2.77 -3.22
C PRO A 45 18.06 -4.09 -2.45
N GLU A 46 19.15 -4.79 -2.15
CA GLU A 46 19.14 -6.03 -1.39
C GLU A 46 18.67 -5.78 0.05
N ARG A 47 19.07 -4.64 0.63
CA ARG A 47 18.64 -4.25 1.97
C ARG A 47 17.18 -3.85 2.00
N ALA A 48 16.70 -3.10 1.00
CA ALA A 48 15.28 -2.75 0.86
C ALA A 48 14.40 -4.01 0.77
N LEU A 49 14.76 -4.98 -0.08
CA LEU A 49 14.07 -6.27 -0.17
C LEU A 49 14.13 -7.06 1.15
N SER A 50 15.26 -7.03 1.85
CA SER A 50 15.38 -7.65 3.17
C SER A 50 14.48 -6.96 4.21
N VAL A 51 14.27 -5.64 4.14
CA VAL A 51 13.37 -4.91 5.03
C VAL A 51 11.92 -5.35 4.79
N LEU A 52 11.49 -5.40 3.52
CA LEU A 52 10.16 -5.89 3.14
C LEU A 52 9.91 -7.31 3.65
N ALA A 53 10.83 -8.24 3.40
CA ALA A 53 10.70 -9.62 3.85
C ALA A 53 10.61 -9.74 5.38
N ARG A 54 11.42 -8.97 6.12
CA ARG A 54 11.38 -8.94 7.60
C ARG A 54 10.11 -8.32 8.17
N ALA A 55 9.39 -7.54 7.37
CA ALA A 55 8.10 -6.96 7.71
C ALA A 55 6.91 -7.80 7.23
N ASN A 56 7.15 -9.07 6.84
CA ASN A 56 6.14 -9.99 6.31
C ASN A 56 5.48 -9.52 5.00
N VAL A 57 6.16 -8.64 4.26
CA VAL A 57 5.74 -8.19 2.93
C VAL A 57 6.32 -9.14 1.90
N PHE A 58 5.46 -9.98 1.32
CA PHE A 58 5.89 -10.91 0.27
C PHE A 58 5.83 -10.29 -1.12
N ARG A 59 5.03 -9.22 -1.27
CA ARG A 59 4.87 -8.52 -2.54
C ARG A 59 4.51 -7.05 -2.33
N ALA A 60 5.07 -6.16 -3.16
CA ALA A 60 4.85 -4.73 -3.04
C ALA A 60 4.61 -4.04 -4.38
N LEU A 61 3.69 -3.09 -4.42
CA LEU A 61 3.59 -2.07 -5.47
C LEU A 61 4.67 -1.02 -5.24
N VAL A 62 5.62 -0.95 -6.17
CA VAL A 62 6.76 -0.04 -6.06
C VAL A 62 6.71 0.97 -7.18
N SER A 63 6.87 2.23 -6.82
CA SER A 63 7.10 3.33 -7.76
C SER A 63 8.28 4.18 -7.27
N SER A 64 8.92 4.95 -8.15
CA SER A 64 10.12 5.72 -7.75
C SER A 64 10.31 6.98 -8.57
N THR A 65 10.99 7.96 -7.97
CA THR A 65 11.42 9.19 -8.64
C THR A 65 12.96 9.29 -8.65
N PRO A 66 13.63 9.18 -9.81
CA PRO A 66 13.12 8.63 -11.07
C PRO A 66 12.83 7.12 -10.98
N ASP A 67 12.35 6.54 -12.07
CA ASP A 67 11.88 5.14 -12.16
C ASP A 67 12.98 4.07 -11.95
N ASP A 68 14.24 4.48 -11.95
CA ASP A 68 15.40 3.61 -11.77
C ASP A 68 15.36 2.79 -10.48
N GLY A 69 14.81 3.32 -9.39
CA GLY A 69 14.66 2.58 -8.15
C GLY A 69 13.69 1.41 -8.26
N THR A 70 12.56 1.63 -8.91
CA THR A 70 11.58 0.59 -9.22
C THR A 70 12.22 -0.53 -10.03
N LEU A 71 13.01 -0.19 -11.05
CA LEU A 71 13.75 -1.19 -11.84
C LEU A 71 14.78 -1.94 -10.99
N LYS A 72 15.55 -1.25 -10.13
CA LYS A 72 16.56 -1.89 -9.26
C LYS A 72 15.96 -2.99 -8.39
N LEU A 73 14.76 -2.76 -7.84
CA LEU A 73 14.03 -3.76 -7.04
C LEU A 73 13.41 -4.85 -7.93
N TYR A 74 12.76 -4.46 -9.03
CA TYR A 74 12.10 -5.39 -9.93
C TYR A 74 13.08 -6.40 -10.56
N ASP A 75 14.25 -5.94 -11.01
CA ASP A 75 15.27 -6.79 -11.63
C ASP A 75 15.78 -7.89 -10.67
N ARG A 76 15.71 -7.64 -9.35
CA ARG A 76 16.14 -8.59 -8.30
C ARG A 76 15.02 -9.50 -7.82
N ALA A 77 13.78 -9.00 -7.81
CA ALA A 77 12.63 -9.70 -7.24
C ALA A 77 11.37 -9.52 -8.11
N PRO A 78 11.35 -9.98 -9.37
CA PRO A 78 10.25 -9.71 -10.30
C PRO A 78 8.91 -10.33 -9.88
N ARG A 79 8.94 -11.37 -9.03
CA ARG A 79 7.73 -11.95 -8.41
C ARG A 79 7.24 -11.17 -7.19
N GLY A 80 8.14 -10.50 -6.48
CA GLY A 80 7.85 -9.73 -5.27
C GLY A 80 7.57 -8.25 -5.52
N ILE A 81 7.86 -7.75 -6.73
CA ILE A 81 7.71 -6.33 -7.05
C ILE A 81 6.71 -6.16 -8.19
N VAL A 82 5.72 -5.30 -7.97
CA VAL A 82 4.77 -4.85 -8.98
C VAL A 82 5.14 -3.42 -9.38
N PRO A 83 5.75 -3.21 -10.56
CA PRO A 83 6.30 -1.92 -10.91
C PRO A 83 5.22 -0.95 -11.38
N PHE A 84 5.22 0.25 -10.80
CA PHE A 84 4.40 1.40 -11.17
C PHE A 84 5.31 2.52 -11.67
N LEU A 85 4.97 3.10 -12.82
CA LEU A 85 5.77 4.15 -13.45
C LEU A 85 5.27 5.52 -13.00
N ARG A 86 6.02 6.18 -12.10
CA ARG A 86 5.73 7.58 -11.74
C ARG A 86 6.03 8.51 -12.91
N PRO A 87 5.26 9.60 -13.08
CA PRO A 87 5.53 10.61 -14.09
C PRO A 87 6.65 11.58 -13.70
N TYR A 88 7.53 11.22 -12.76
CA TYR A 88 8.52 12.12 -12.20
C TYR A 88 9.93 11.66 -12.52
N ARG A 89 10.70 12.49 -13.22
CA ARG A 89 12.15 12.33 -13.42
C ARG A 89 12.89 12.89 -12.22
N THR A 90 12.34 13.95 -11.61
CA THR A 90 12.84 14.59 -10.39
C THR A 90 11.66 14.97 -9.49
N ARG A 91 11.93 15.28 -8.20
CA ARG A 91 10.88 15.80 -7.29
C ARG A 91 10.20 17.07 -7.83
N GLY A 92 10.89 17.88 -8.64
CA GLY A 92 10.35 19.11 -9.21
C GLY A 92 9.19 18.88 -10.19
N ASP A 93 9.14 17.72 -10.85
CA ASP A 93 8.07 17.40 -11.80
C ASP A 93 6.69 17.28 -11.10
N MET A 94 6.65 17.05 -9.77
CA MET A 94 5.40 16.87 -9.02
C MET A 94 4.39 18.00 -9.21
N GLY A 95 4.85 19.25 -9.35
CA GLY A 95 3.98 20.40 -9.50
C GLY A 95 3.65 20.79 -10.95
N THR A 96 4.35 20.25 -11.94
CA THR A 96 4.34 20.77 -13.32
C THR A 96 4.13 19.70 -14.41
N TRP A 97 4.20 18.42 -14.06
CA TRP A 97 4.17 17.30 -15.02
C TRP A 97 2.98 17.33 -15.99
N GLN A 98 1.83 17.82 -15.54
CA GLN A 98 0.56 17.86 -16.27
C GLN A 98 0.65 18.71 -17.56
N HIS A 99 1.62 19.64 -17.62
CA HIS A 99 1.84 20.56 -18.74
C HIS A 99 3.21 20.35 -19.42
N ASP A 100 4.05 19.43 -18.94
CA ASP A 100 5.41 19.22 -19.47
C ASP A 100 5.44 18.09 -20.52
N PRO A 101 5.61 18.40 -21.83
CA PRO A 101 5.71 17.38 -22.87
C PRO A 101 6.94 16.47 -22.72
N ALA A 102 7.99 16.91 -22.05
CA ALA A 102 9.18 16.08 -21.80
C ALA A 102 8.91 15.02 -20.71
N VAL A 103 7.97 15.26 -19.78
CA VAL A 103 7.47 14.21 -18.88
C VAL A 103 6.67 13.18 -19.66
N ALA A 104 5.82 13.62 -20.59
CA ALA A 104 5.07 12.70 -21.46
C ALA A 104 6.01 11.77 -22.25
N ALA A 105 7.04 12.35 -22.89
CA ALA A 105 8.04 11.58 -23.63
C ALA A 105 8.80 10.58 -22.75
N TYR A 106 9.16 10.98 -21.52
CA TYR A 106 9.81 10.10 -20.56
C TYR A 106 8.94 8.88 -20.20
N VAL A 107 7.67 9.09 -19.83
CA VAL A 107 6.75 8.01 -19.47
C VAL A 107 6.48 7.09 -20.67
N GLU A 108 6.23 7.66 -21.84
CA GLU A 108 5.95 6.90 -23.06
C GLU A 108 7.16 6.09 -23.55
N GLU A 109 8.38 6.52 -23.27
CA GLU A 109 9.57 5.72 -23.53
C GLU A 109 9.71 4.58 -22.52
N ARG A 110 9.63 4.89 -21.22
CA ARG A 110 9.82 3.89 -20.15
C ARG A 110 8.79 2.77 -20.23
N ILE A 111 7.52 3.11 -20.44
CA ILE A 111 6.40 2.16 -20.46
C ILE A 111 6.56 1.07 -21.55
N LYS A 112 7.38 1.31 -22.59
CA LYS A 112 7.67 0.32 -23.66
C LYS A 112 8.29 -0.97 -23.12
N ARG A 113 8.93 -0.94 -21.95
CA ARG A 113 9.48 -2.14 -21.28
C ARG A 113 8.42 -3.21 -20.99
N GLY A 114 7.14 -2.83 -20.90
CA GLY A 114 6.03 -3.79 -20.78
C GLY A 114 5.87 -4.46 -19.40
N ILE A 115 6.70 -4.08 -18.42
CA ILE A 115 6.66 -4.64 -17.05
C ILE A 115 5.64 -3.94 -16.14
N TYR A 116 5.31 -2.68 -16.44
CA TYR A 116 4.51 -1.84 -15.54
C TYR A 116 3.06 -2.29 -15.44
N ARG A 117 2.53 -2.25 -14.23
CA ARG A 117 1.12 -2.54 -13.92
C ARG A 117 0.31 -1.31 -13.52
N GLY A 118 0.97 -0.14 -13.49
CA GLY A 118 0.30 1.14 -13.39
C GLY A 118 1.20 2.33 -13.69
N ILE A 119 0.56 3.49 -13.80
CA ILE A 119 1.17 4.81 -13.93
C ILE A 119 0.79 5.62 -12.69
N GLY A 120 1.76 6.27 -12.07
CA GLY A 120 1.64 6.94 -10.78
C GLY A 120 2.53 6.29 -9.72
N GLU A 121 2.45 6.70 -8.46
CA GLU A 121 1.58 7.75 -7.93
C GLU A 121 1.82 9.13 -8.57
N PHE A 122 0.73 9.81 -8.95
CA PHE A 122 0.74 11.20 -9.41
C PHE A 122 -0.13 12.10 -8.53
N HIS A 123 0.24 13.38 -8.48
CA HIS A 123 -0.49 14.46 -7.81
C HIS A 123 -1.13 15.36 -8.86
N LEU A 124 -2.37 15.77 -8.65
CA LEU A 124 -3.11 16.56 -9.63
C LEU A 124 -4.17 17.42 -8.94
N SER A 125 -4.37 18.63 -9.45
CA SER A 125 -5.46 19.50 -9.03
C SER A 125 -6.70 19.31 -9.92
N ALA A 126 -7.87 19.60 -9.39
CA ALA A 126 -9.13 19.56 -10.13
C ALA A 126 -9.17 20.50 -11.36
N GLY A 127 -8.30 21.51 -11.41
CA GLY A 127 -8.17 22.43 -12.55
C GLY A 127 -7.33 21.88 -13.69
N ASP A 128 -6.49 20.88 -13.42
CA ASP A 128 -5.54 20.33 -14.38
C ASP A 128 -5.99 18.99 -14.99
N VAL A 129 -7.14 18.45 -14.60
CA VAL A 129 -7.66 17.13 -15.06
C VAL A 129 -7.79 17.00 -16.57
N GLU A 130 -7.85 18.12 -17.29
CA GLU A 130 -7.96 18.19 -18.74
C GLU A 130 -6.66 18.55 -19.46
N ALA A 131 -5.56 18.71 -18.72
CA ALA A 131 -4.26 19.05 -19.29
C ALA A 131 -3.79 17.98 -20.30
N ILE A 132 -3.00 18.42 -21.28
CA ILE A 132 -2.65 17.56 -22.43
C ILE A 132 -1.88 16.30 -22.00
N VAL A 133 -0.98 16.41 -21.02
CA VAL A 133 -0.21 15.25 -20.53
C VAL A 133 -1.10 14.31 -19.72
N VAL A 134 -2.04 14.85 -18.95
CA VAL A 134 -3.04 14.08 -18.18
C VAL A 134 -3.89 13.23 -19.12
N LYS A 135 -4.44 13.84 -20.19
CA LYS A 135 -5.21 13.15 -21.23
C LYS A 135 -4.41 12.01 -21.89
N ARG A 136 -3.11 12.25 -22.15
CA ARG A 136 -2.21 11.22 -22.71
C ARG A 136 -2.00 10.05 -21.74
N PHE A 137 -1.79 10.32 -20.45
CA PHE A 137 -1.59 9.24 -19.47
C PHE A 137 -2.87 8.47 -19.19
N ALA A 138 -4.03 9.12 -19.14
CA ALA A 138 -5.31 8.44 -19.05
C ALA A 138 -5.51 7.48 -20.23
N LYS A 139 -5.29 7.95 -21.46
CA LYS A 139 -5.35 7.10 -22.66
C LYS A 139 -4.33 5.96 -22.61
N LEU A 140 -3.10 6.23 -22.19
CA LEU A 140 -2.05 5.21 -22.08
C LEU A 140 -2.40 4.12 -21.07
N ALA A 141 -2.96 4.50 -19.92
CA ALA A 141 -3.42 3.56 -18.89
C ALA A 141 -4.58 2.70 -19.39
N GLU A 142 -5.55 3.32 -20.09
CA GLU A 142 -6.66 2.64 -20.74
C GLU A 142 -6.19 1.64 -21.81
N ASP A 143 -5.41 2.10 -22.79
CA ASP A 143 -4.94 1.30 -23.93
C ASP A 143 -4.13 0.07 -23.47
N ARG A 144 -3.42 0.19 -22.35
CA ARG A 144 -2.61 -0.89 -21.76
C ARG A 144 -3.35 -1.71 -20.70
N ASN A 145 -4.58 -1.31 -20.33
CA ASN A 145 -5.35 -1.91 -19.24
C ASN A 145 -4.56 -2.01 -17.91
N ILE A 146 -3.80 -0.96 -17.60
CA ILE A 146 -3.03 -0.82 -16.36
C ILE A 146 -3.67 0.21 -15.44
N PHE A 147 -3.30 0.19 -14.17
CA PHE A 147 -3.85 1.12 -13.20
C PHE A 147 -3.31 2.53 -13.36
N TRP A 148 -4.09 3.50 -12.90
CA TRP A 148 -3.67 4.88 -12.76
C TRP A 148 -3.79 5.27 -11.28
N GLN A 149 -2.65 5.43 -10.61
CA GLN A 149 -2.60 5.68 -9.17
C GLN A 149 -2.62 7.17 -8.86
N ALA A 150 -3.75 7.64 -8.34
CA ALA A 150 -4.00 9.06 -8.10
C ALA A 150 -3.86 9.39 -6.61
N HIS A 151 -2.99 10.35 -6.29
CA HIS A 151 -2.97 11.05 -5.00
C HIS A 151 -3.61 12.42 -5.20
N VAL A 152 -4.91 12.47 -4.99
CA VAL A 152 -5.74 13.64 -5.27
C VAL A 152 -6.88 13.74 -4.26
N ASP A 153 -7.50 14.92 -4.17
CA ASP A 153 -8.71 15.11 -3.37
C ASP A 153 -9.96 14.48 -4.04
N GLU A 154 -11.07 14.44 -3.28
CA GLU A 154 -12.34 13.86 -3.72
C GLU A 154 -12.91 14.55 -4.98
N VAL A 155 -12.83 15.89 -5.03
CA VAL A 155 -13.32 16.67 -6.19
C VAL A 155 -12.55 16.30 -7.45
N THR A 156 -11.24 16.11 -7.34
CA THR A 156 -10.38 15.74 -8.46
C THR A 156 -10.64 14.30 -8.89
N VAL A 157 -10.75 13.35 -7.96
CA VAL A 157 -11.01 11.94 -8.33
C VAL A 157 -12.38 11.77 -9.00
N GLU A 158 -13.41 12.46 -8.53
CA GLU A 158 -14.75 12.44 -9.14
C GLU A 158 -14.70 12.94 -10.60
N LYS A 159 -13.97 14.04 -10.83
CA LYS A 159 -13.72 14.55 -12.18
C LYS A 159 -12.96 13.55 -13.05
N LEU A 160 -11.93 12.89 -12.51
CA LEU A 160 -11.17 11.86 -13.24
C LEU A 160 -12.07 10.69 -13.63
N LEU A 161 -12.92 10.21 -12.73
CA LEU A 161 -13.87 9.12 -13.01
C LEU A 161 -14.90 9.53 -14.08
N THR A 162 -15.35 10.78 -14.05
CA THR A 162 -16.30 11.33 -15.03
C THR A 162 -15.66 11.46 -16.42
N LEU A 163 -14.44 11.99 -16.49
CA LEU A 163 -13.75 12.25 -17.76
C LEU A 163 -13.14 10.99 -18.37
N TYR A 164 -12.70 10.05 -17.54
CA TYR A 164 -11.95 8.86 -17.94
C TYR A 164 -12.59 7.57 -17.42
N PRO A 165 -13.87 7.29 -17.73
CA PRO A 165 -14.64 6.20 -17.11
C PRO A 165 -14.14 4.79 -17.43
N ARG A 166 -13.23 4.65 -18.41
CA ARG A 166 -12.61 3.36 -18.78
C ARG A 166 -11.25 3.14 -18.11
N VAL A 167 -10.70 4.15 -17.44
CA VAL A 167 -9.42 4.03 -16.74
C VAL A 167 -9.62 3.37 -15.38
N ARG A 168 -8.76 2.41 -15.06
CA ARG A 168 -8.73 1.74 -13.76
C ARG A 168 -7.99 2.61 -12.75
N ILE A 169 -8.72 3.37 -11.94
CA ILE A 169 -8.12 4.26 -10.94
C ILE A 169 -7.86 3.51 -9.63
N LEU A 170 -6.64 3.62 -9.11
CA LEU A 170 -6.27 3.27 -7.73
C LEU A 170 -6.12 4.58 -6.95
N TRP A 171 -6.96 4.82 -5.96
CA TRP A 171 -6.96 6.07 -5.20
C TRP A 171 -6.11 5.93 -3.94
N ALA A 172 -5.04 6.73 -3.85
CA ALA A 172 -4.13 6.72 -2.71
C ALA A 172 -4.75 7.40 -1.48
N HIS A 173 -4.52 6.82 -0.30
CA HIS A 173 -4.86 7.35 1.02
C HIS A 173 -6.34 7.74 1.27
N ALA A 174 -7.29 7.16 0.53
CA ALA A 174 -8.67 7.67 0.46
C ALA A 174 -9.70 6.98 1.38
N PHE A 175 -10.96 7.44 1.31
CA PHE A 175 -12.16 6.89 1.97
C PHE A 175 -13.18 6.42 0.88
N PRO A 176 -14.12 5.49 1.15
CA PRO A 176 -14.59 4.48 0.18
C PRO A 176 -15.24 5.05 -1.07
N ASN A 177 -14.98 4.37 -2.21
CA ASN A 177 -15.82 4.22 -3.43
C ASN A 177 -15.01 3.66 -4.63
N LEU A 178 -13.68 3.60 -4.52
CA LEU A 178 -12.75 3.02 -5.50
C LEU A 178 -11.94 1.85 -4.92
N TRP A 179 -10.99 1.30 -5.68
CA TRP A 179 -9.87 0.59 -5.06
C TRP A 179 -9.02 1.62 -4.32
N VAL A 180 -8.86 1.40 -3.02
CA VAL A 180 -8.20 2.33 -2.11
C VAL A 180 -7.02 1.61 -1.45
N GLU A 181 -5.89 2.29 -1.35
CA GLU A 181 -4.82 1.89 -0.45
C GLU A 181 -4.78 2.81 0.79
N LEU A 182 -4.50 2.24 1.95
CA LEU A 182 -4.71 2.87 3.26
C LEU A 182 -3.45 3.51 3.87
N ALA A 183 -2.35 3.63 3.13
CA ALA A 183 -1.10 4.14 3.71
C ALA A 183 -1.30 5.52 4.35
N ILE A 184 -0.56 5.80 5.43
CA ILE A 184 -0.56 7.08 6.17
C ILE A 184 -1.88 7.44 6.87
N ARG A 185 -2.98 6.68 6.67
CA ARG A 185 -4.23 6.89 7.41
C ARG A 185 -4.04 6.56 8.89
N THR A 186 -4.03 7.58 9.73
CA THR A 186 -3.92 7.46 11.19
C THR A 186 -5.27 7.21 11.88
N ASP A 187 -6.37 7.43 11.16
CA ASP A 187 -7.75 7.33 11.64
C ASP A 187 -8.37 5.94 11.44
N VAL A 188 -7.72 5.03 10.69
CA VAL A 188 -8.17 3.63 10.56
C VAL A 188 -8.16 2.94 11.92
N ALA A 189 -7.10 3.13 12.69
CA ALA A 189 -6.96 2.53 14.01
C ALA A 189 -6.30 3.52 14.98
N PRO A 190 -7.00 4.59 15.39
CA PRO A 190 -6.45 5.57 16.32
C PRO A 190 -6.02 4.86 17.60
N ASN A 191 -4.77 5.06 18.02
CA ASN A 191 -4.16 4.38 19.17
C ASN A 191 -4.17 2.84 19.08
N GLY A 192 -4.17 2.28 17.86
CA GLY A 192 -4.14 0.83 17.61
C GLY A 192 -5.49 0.13 17.73
N THR A 193 -6.57 0.84 18.05
CA THR A 193 -7.93 0.27 18.07
C THR A 193 -8.63 0.60 16.76
N LEU A 194 -9.09 -0.42 16.02
CA LEU A 194 -9.80 -0.24 14.77
C LEU A 194 -11.07 0.60 15.00
N ASP A 195 -11.17 1.69 14.26
CA ASP A 195 -12.32 2.59 14.35
C ASP A 195 -13.61 1.89 13.88
N PRO A 196 -14.75 2.06 14.58
CA PRO A 196 -16.00 1.38 14.25
C PRO A 196 -16.56 1.72 12.86
N ASP A 197 -16.39 2.95 12.38
CA ASP A 197 -16.89 3.36 11.06
C ASP A 197 -16.03 2.73 9.97
N TRP A 198 -14.71 2.68 10.18
CA TRP A 198 -13.80 1.93 9.32
C TRP A 198 -14.10 0.44 9.29
N ARG A 199 -14.34 -0.17 10.46
CA ARG A 199 -14.78 -1.57 10.55
C ARG A 199 -16.02 -1.80 9.70
N ALA A 200 -17.04 -0.95 9.83
CA ALA A 200 -18.28 -1.08 9.10
C ALA A 200 -18.05 -1.02 7.58
N VAL A 201 -17.20 -0.10 7.12
CA VAL A 201 -16.86 0.06 5.70
C VAL A 201 -16.05 -1.13 5.17
N PHE A 202 -15.05 -1.62 5.92
CA PHE A 202 -14.25 -2.79 5.53
C PHE A 202 -15.09 -4.06 5.41
N VAL A 203 -16.02 -4.26 6.34
CA VAL A 203 -16.94 -5.41 6.28
C VAL A 203 -17.94 -5.26 5.13
N LYS A 204 -18.37 -4.03 4.83
CA LYS A 204 -19.32 -3.77 3.73
C LYS A 204 -18.68 -3.92 2.35
N TYR A 205 -17.42 -3.53 2.18
CA TYR A 205 -16.70 -3.52 0.90
C TYR A 205 -15.30 -4.16 1.00
N PRO A 206 -15.19 -5.43 1.42
CA PRO A 206 -13.90 -6.05 1.73
C PRO A 206 -12.98 -6.18 0.51
N ASP A 207 -13.52 -6.11 -0.70
CA ASP A 207 -12.79 -6.27 -1.97
C ASP A 207 -12.19 -4.95 -2.52
N ARG A 208 -12.38 -3.83 -1.80
CA ARG A 208 -12.00 -2.47 -2.22
C ARG A 208 -10.78 -1.88 -1.55
N PHE A 209 -10.25 -2.54 -0.52
CA PHE A 209 -9.13 -2.01 0.27
C PHE A 209 -7.88 -2.86 0.16
N MET A 210 -6.74 -2.19 0.19
CA MET A 210 -5.42 -2.78 0.36
C MET A 210 -4.65 -1.96 1.40
N VAL A 211 -3.75 -2.61 2.14
CA VAL A 211 -2.84 -1.90 3.04
C VAL A 211 -1.62 -1.40 2.28
N GLY A 212 -0.95 -0.37 2.80
CA GLY A 212 0.32 0.10 2.28
C GLY A 212 1.08 0.92 3.31
N THR A 213 2.35 1.22 3.06
CA THR A 213 3.19 1.98 4.01
C THR A 213 3.59 3.38 3.53
N ASP A 214 3.61 3.60 2.22
CA ASP A 214 4.00 4.83 1.55
C ASP A 214 5.35 5.37 2.04
N THR A 215 6.42 4.72 1.63
CA THR A 215 7.81 5.09 1.98
C THR A 215 8.31 6.34 1.23
N TRP A 216 7.54 7.44 1.21
CA TRP A 216 7.80 8.67 0.45
C TRP A 216 9.07 9.45 0.85
N VAL A 217 9.65 9.12 2.01
CA VAL A 217 10.97 9.55 2.48
C VAL A 217 11.75 8.39 3.07
N THR A 218 13.07 8.47 3.02
CA THR A 218 13.98 7.40 3.43
C THR A 218 13.77 6.93 4.86
N SER A 219 13.46 7.82 5.80
CA SER A 219 13.20 7.44 7.19
C SER A 219 11.96 6.53 7.37
N ARG A 220 11.03 6.51 6.41
CA ARG A 220 9.88 5.57 6.46
C ARG A 220 10.30 4.12 6.27
N TRP A 221 11.41 3.87 5.56
CA TRP A 221 11.98 2.52 5.45
C TRP A 221 12.46 1.98 6.80
N GLU A 222 12.90 2.87 7.70
CA GLU A 222 13.35 2.50 9.05
C GLU A 222 12.19 2.07 9.95
N THR A 223 11.00 2.65 9.73
CA THR A 223 9.77 2.38 10.50
C THR A 223 8.81 1.41 9.82
N LEU A 224 9.22 0.79 8.71
CA LEU A 224 8.33 -0.03 7.88
C LEU A 224 7.80 -1.23 8.66
N ARG A 225 8.64 -1.89 9.43
CA ARG A 225 8.26 -3.04 10.25
C ARG A 225 7.27 -2.64 11.35
N GLU A 226 7.51 -1.52 12.02
CA GLU A 226 6.63 -0.99 13.06
C GLU A 226 5.27 -0.61 12.48
N THR A 227 5.25 -0.03 11.27
CA THR A 227 4.01 0.29 10.55
C THR A 227 3.27 -0.98 10.14
N MET A 228 3.98 -2.00 9.65
CA MET A 228 3.39 -3.30 9.31
C MET A 228 2.85 -4.03 10.54
N GLN A 229 3.52 -3.93 11.68
CA GLN A 229 3.00 -4.48 12.94
C GLN A 229 1.68 -3.80 13.34
N ALA A 230 1.63 -2.47 13.30
CA ALA A 230 0.38 -1.74 13.56
C ALA A 230 -0.74 -2.16 12.60
N ILE A 231 -0.40 -2.43 11.33
CA ILE A 231 -1.33 -2.98 10.33
C ILE A 231 -1.85 -4.36 10.75
N GLN A 232 -0.97 -5.29 11.14
CA GLN A 232 -1.37 -6.60 11.65
C GLN A 232 -2.31 -6.49 12.86
N ASP A 233 -2.02 -5.56 13.77
CA ASP A 233 -2.77 -5.39 15.02
C ASP A 233 -4.22 -4.95 14.78
N TRP A 234 -4.47 -4.04 13.82
CA TRP A 234 -5.85 -3.65 13.48
C TRP A 234 -6.54 -4.65 12.54
N LEU A 235 -5.79 -5.33 11.66
CA LEU A 235 -6.33 -6.42 10.85
C LEU A 235 -6.85 -7.57 11.71
N ALA A 236 -6.16 -7.88 12.82
CA ALA A 236 -6.58 -8.91 13.77
C ALA A 236 -7.92 -8.61 14.46
N GLN A 237 -8.38 -7.35 14.42
CA GLN A 237 -9.68 -6.96 14.97
C GLN A 237 -10.83 -7.26 14.00
N LEU A 238 -10.58 -7.43 12.70
CA LEU A 238 -11.59 -7.74 11.69
C LEU A 238 -11.98 -9.24 11.65
N PRO A 239 -13.14 -9.59 11.06
CA PRO A 239 -13.39 -10.96 10.62
C PRO A 239 -12.23 -11.46 9.75
N ARG A 240 -11.80 -12.71 9.95
CA ARG A 240 -10.57 -13.25 9.34
C ARG A 240 -10.58 -13.18 7.81
N ASP A 241 -11.72 -13.48 7.20
CA ASP A 241 -11.91 -13.41 5.75
C ASP A 241 -11.76 -11.98 5.23
N VAL A 242 -12.33 -10.98 5.91
CA VAL A 242 -12.15 -9.56 5.58
C VAL A 242 -10.69 -9.14 5.75
N ALA A 243 -10.05 -9.53 6.85
CA ALA A 243 -8.65 -9.22 7.11
C ALA A 243 -7.73 -9.78 5.99
N GLU A 244 -7.95 -11.03 5.57
CA GLU A 244 -7.19 -11.65 4.46
C GLU A 244 -7.40 -10.92 3.12
N GLN A 245 -8.62 -10.44 2.85
CA GLN A 245 -8.90 -9.67 1.65
C GLN A 245 -8.06 -8.40 1.58
N ILE A 246 -8.03 -7.65 2.68
CA ILE A 246 -7.34 -6.35 2.77
C ILE A 246 -5.82 -6.54 2.90
N ALA A 247 -5.37 -7.57 3.62
CA ALA A 247 -3.96 -7.87 3.83
C ALA A 247 -3.24 -8.28 2.54
N HIS A 248 -3.86 -9.11 1.69
CA HIS A 248 -3.17 -9.61 0.50
C HIS A 248 -4.04 -10.00 -0.69
N LYS A 249 -5.20 -10.63 -0.49
CA LYS A 249 -5.94 -11.26 -1.62
C LYS A 249 -6.41 -10.23 -2.65
N ASN A 250 -6.76 -9.01 -2.23
CA ASN A 250 -7.11 -7.94 -3.16
C ASN A 250 -5.91 -7.54 -4.03
N GLY A 251 -4.74 -7.34 -3.43
CA GLY A 251 -3.51 -7.03 -4.17
C GLY A 251 -3.14 -8.14 -5.16
N GLU A 252 -3.19 -9.40 -4.72
CA GLU A 252 -2.90 -10.55 -5.58
C GLU A 252 -3.88 -10.69 -6.75
N ARG A 253 -5.18 -10.44 -6.50
CA ARG A 253 -6.22 -10.49 -7.54
C ARG A 253 -6.06 -9.38 -8.57
N LEU A 254 -5.75 -8.15 -8.13
CA LEU A 254 -5.61 -7.01 -9.02
C LEU A 254 -4.28 -7.03 -9.79
N PHE A 255 -3.25 -7.61 -9.19
CA PHE A 255 -1.90 -7.69 -9.71
C PHE A 255 -1.41 -9.14 -9.64
N PRO A 256 -1.84 -10.06 -10.50
CA PRO A 256 -1.34 -11.43 -10.49
C PRO A 256 0.17 -11.48 -10.77
N PRO A 257 0.90 -12.51 -10.29
CA PRO A 257 2.30 -12.69 -10.64
C PRO A 257 2.46 -12.85 -12.16
N PRO A 258 3.57 -12.37 -12.75
CA PRO A 258 3.86 -12.54 -14.17
C PRO A 258 4.03 -14.02 -14.56
#